data_AF-A0A1B8XVY4-F1
#
_entry.id   AF-A0A1B8XVY4-F1
#
_cell.length_a   1.000
_cell.length_b   1.000
_cell.length_c   1.000
_cell.angle_alpha   90.00
_cell.angle_beta   90.00
_cell.angle_gamma   90.00
#
_symmetry.space_group_name_H-M   'P 1'
#
loop_
_entity.id
_entity.type
_entity.pdbx_description
1 polymer ?
#
loop_
_entity_poly.entity_id
_entity_poly.type
_entity_poly.pdbx_seq_one_letter_code
_entity_poly.pdbx_strand_id
1 'polypeptide(L)'
;DCDGWYNDCKLEYTCMENWHKGWNWTSGTNQCPNGTKCRRVFEVFPSAADFCEKIWSNSYKYSDERRGSGRCMQLWFNTTNGNPNVAVAKHYAGIPSSARNPRIGLLLLAPLSLAPLSLAWAV
;
A
#
# COMPACT_ATOMS: atom_id res chain seq x y z
N ASP A 1 -2.13 -1.51 -8.28
CA ASP A 1 -3.30 -0.61 -8.20
C ASP A 1 -3.38 0.28 -9.41
N CYS A 2 -2.30 1.01 -9.69
CA CYS A 2 -2.22 1.90 -10.83
C CYS A 2 -2.56 1.19 -12.17
N ASP A 3 -2.01 0.00 -12.45
CA ASP A 3 -2.34 -0.73 -13.68
C ASP A 3 -3.81 -1.11 -13.79
N GLY A 4 -4.44 -1.46 -12.67
CA GLY A 4 -5.87 -1.78 -12.63
C GLY A 4 -6.70 -0.55 -12.97
N TRP A 5 -6.44 0.56 -12.26
CA TRP A 5 -7.11 1.82 -12.50
C TRP A 5 -6.96 2.31 -13.95
N TYR A 6 -5.73 2.27 -14.49
CA TYR A 6 -5.49 2.63 -15.88
C TYR A 6 -6.22 1.69 -16.85
N ASN A 7 -6.18 0.37 -16.66
CA ASN A 7 -6.80 -0.57 -17.58
C ASN A 7 -8.33 -0.43 -17.64
N ASP A 8 -8.97 -0.12 -16.52
CA ASP A 8 -10.41 0.14 -16.46
C ASP A 8 -10.77 1.43 -17.21
N CYS A 9 -9.91 2.46 -17.15
CA CYS A 9 -10.19 3.78 -17.73
C CYS A 9 -9.58 4.02 -19.12
N LYS A 10 -8.64 3.21 -19.63
CA LYS A 10 -7.83 3.56 -20.82
C LYS A 10 -8.65 3.79 -22.09
N LEU A 11 -9.84 3.18 -22.18
CA LEU A 11 -10.78 3.38 -23.28
C LEU A 11 -11.77 4.52 -23.05
N GLU A 12 -11.82 5.14 -21.88
CA GLU A 12 -12.63 6.33 -21.64
C GLU A 12 -12.01 7.56 -22.32
N TYR A 13 -12.61 8.73 -22.11
CA TYR A 13 -12.19 9.98 -22.75
C TYR A 13 -11.71 11.02 -21.73
N THR A 14 -10.72 11.78 -22.15
CA THR A 14 -10.29 12.99 -21.44
C THR A 14 -9.75 14.02 -22.43
N CYS A 15 -9.69 15.28 -22.03
CA CYS A 15 -9.10 16.37 -22.81
C CYS A 15 -7.85 16.95 -22.13
N MET A 16 -7.50 16.45 -20.94
CA MET A 16 -6.43 16.99 -20.10
C MET A 16 -5.50 15.88 -19.59
N GLU A 17 -4.20 16.16 -19.59
CA GLU A 17 -3.16 15.30 -19.00
C GLU A 17 -2.96 15.56 -17.50
N ASN A 18 -3.52 16.66 -16.97
CA ASN A 18 -3.45 17.01 -15.56
C ASN A 18 -4.78 17.58 -15.10
N TRP A 19 -5.38 16.98 -14.08
CA TRP A 19 -6.72 17.32 -13.61
C TRP A 19 -6.72 18.34 -12.47
N HIS A 20 -5.56 18.75 -11.93
CA HIS A 20 -5.49 19.88 -11.00
C HIS A 20 -5.49 21.25 -11.68
N LYS A 21 -5.10 21.33 -12.96
CA LYS A 21 -4.85 22.63 -13.61
C LYS A 21 -5.22 22.66 -15.08
N GLY A 22 -5.45 23.87 -15.59
CA GLY A 22 -5.65 24.15 -17.00
C GLY A 22 -7.08 24.00 -17.50
N TRP A 23 -8.04 23.59 -16.67
CA TRP A 23 -9.47 23.55 -17.02
C TRP A 23 -10.06 24.93 -17.29
N ASN A 24 -11.11 24.96 -18.11
CA ASN A 24 -12.00 26.13 -18.20
C ASN A 24 -13.05 26.06 -17.08
N TRP A 25 -13.19 27.12 -16.29
CA TRP A 25 -14.12 27.20 -15.15
C TRP A 25 -15.24 28.23 -15.33
N THR A 26 -15.41 28.81 -16.52
CA THR A 26 -16.39 29.89 -16.76
C THR A 26 -17.83 29.52 -16.42
N SER A 27 -18.20 28.23 -16.48
CA SER A 27 -19.53 27.73 -16.13
C SER A 27 -19.69 27.38 -14.64
N GLY A 28 -18.67 27.56 -13.81
CA GLY A 28 -18.63 27.11 -12.41
C GLY A 28 -18.27 25.62 -12.22
N THR A 29 -18.14 24.86 -13.32
CA THR A 29 -17.65 23.47 -13.33
C THR A 29 -16.49 23.35 -14.31
N ASN A 30 -15.62 22.35 -14.14
CA ASN A 30 -14.49 22.16 -15.04
C ASN A 30 -14.98 21.70 -16.42
N GLN A 31 -14.56 22.43 -17.45
CA GLN A 31 -14.82 22.15 -18.85
C GLN A 31 -13.50 22.04 -19.60
N CYS A 32 -13.50 21.26 -20.67
CA CYS A 32 -12.35 21.20 -21.58
C CYS A 32 -12.01 22.61 -22.11
N PRO A 33 -10.73 23.01 -22.12
CA PRO A 33 -10.32 24.31 -22.65
C PRO A 33 -10.67 24.45 -24.13
N ASN A 34 -10.94 25.68 -24.57
CA ASN A 34 -11.27 25.94 -25.96
C ASN A 34 -10.13 25.46 -26.89
N GLY A 35 -10.48 24.84 -28.01
CA GLY A 35 -9.51 24.28 -28.97
C GLY A 35 -8.91 22.92 -28.58
N THR A 36 -9.24 22.37 -27.41
CA THR A 36 -8.86 20.99 -27.05
C THR A 36 -9.85 19.98 -27.62
N LYS A 37 -9.39 18.73 -27.79
CA LYS A 37 -10.23 17.61 -28.25
C LYS A 37 -10.29 16.54 -27.17
N CYS A 38 -11.48 15.98 -26.96
CA CYS A 38 -11.63 14.75 -26.19
C CYS A 38 -10.94 13.61 -26.93
N ARG A 39 -9.98 12.98 -26.28
CA ARG A 39 -9.17 11.86 -26.77
C ARG A 39 -9.33 10.68 -25.84
N ARG A 40 -9.00 9.48 -26.33
CA ARG A 40 -9.00 8.30 -25.46
C ARG A 40 -7.95 8.47 -24.36
N VAL A 41 -8.21 7.95 -23.17
CA VAL A 41 -7.26 8.05 -22.04
C VAL A 41 -5.89 7.49 -22.43
N PHE A 42 -5.82 6.38 -23.17
CA PHE A 42 -4.53 5.82 -23.63
C PHE A 42 -3.76 6.73 -24.62
N GLU A 43 -4.46 7.63 -25.33
CA GLU A 43 -3.82 8.60 -26.24
C GLU A 43 -3.23 9.80 -25.48
N VAL A 44 -3.78 10.10 -24.30
CA VAL A 44 -3.32 11.19 -23.43
C VAL A 44 -2.27 10.68 -22.44
N PHE A 45 -2.46 9.48 -21.92
CA PHE A 45 -1.60 8.82 -20.94
C PHE A 45 -1.12 7.47 -21.49
N PRO A 46 0.07 7.39 -22.11
CA PRO A 46 0.50 6.19 -22.84
C PRO A 46 0.74 4.94 -21.98
N SER A 47 0.87 5.11 -20.66
CA SER A 47 1.10 4.02 -19.70
C SER A 47 0.39 4.26 -18.38
N ALA A 48 0.27 3.22 -17.56
CA ALA A 48 -0.28 3.34 -16.22
C ALA A 48 0.54 4.31 -15.36
N ALA A 49 1.88 4.24 -15.41
CA ALA A 49 2.75 5.18 -14.70
C ALA A 49 2.47 6.63 -15.12
N ASP A 50 2.36 6.88 -16.43
CA ASP A 50 2.04 8.20 -16.96
C ASP A 50 0.69 8.72 -16.42
N PHE A 51 -0.33 7.87 -16.46
CA PHE A 51 -1.66 8.17 -15.96
C PHE A 51 -1.66 8.51 -14.46
N CYS A 52 -1.17 7.61 -13.61
CA CYS A 52 -1.25 7.75 -12.16
C CYS A 52 -0.39 8.90 -11.64
N GLU A 53 0.76 9.16 -12.27
CA GLU A 53 1.63 10.26 -11.88
C GLU A 53 1.09 11.61 -12.35
N LYS A 54 0.65 11.75 -13.60
CA LYS A 54 0.32 13.08 -14.14
C LYS A 54 -1.08 13.56 -13.80
N ILE A 55 -2.08 12.66 -13.75
CA ILE A 55 -3.49 13.04 -13.61
C ILE A 55 -3.72 13.91 -12.37
N TRP A 56 -3.02 13.64 -11.27
CA TRP A 56 -3.09 14.41 -10.02
C TRP A 56 -1.77 15.11 -9.66
N SER A 57 -1.05 15.67 -10.65
CA SER A 57 0.18 16.47 -10.43
C SER A 57 1.22 15.80 -9.52
N ASN A 58 1.55 14.55 -9.81
CA ASN A 58 2.52 13.72 -9.08
C ASN A 58 2.16 13.47 -7.60
N SER A 59 0.86 13.56 -7.25
CA SER A 59 0.38 13.11 -5.92
C SER A 59 0.59 11.61 -5.70
N TYR A 60 0.71 10.83 -6.79
CA TYR A 60 1.19 9.46 -6.77
C TYR A 60 2.50 9.36 -7.53
N LYS A 61 3.34 8.42 -7.10
CA LYS A 61 4.50 7.93 -7.84
C LYS A 61 4.28 6.45 -8.13
N TYR A 62 4.43 6.03 -9.39
CA TYR A 62 4.32 4.62 -9.75
C TYR A 62 5.45 3.83 -9.07
N SER A 63 5.15 2.61 -8.66
CA SER A 63 6.07 1.74 -7.94
C SER A 63 5.96 0.34 -8.52
N ASP A 64 7.12 -0.26 -8.85
CA ASP A 64 7.22 -1.64 -9.32
C ASP A 64 7.01 -2.69 -8.21
N GLU A 65 6.93 -2.23 -6.95
CA GLU A 65 6.62 -3.07 -5.80
C GLU A 65 5.24 -3.74 -5.93
N ARG A 66 5.17 -5.02 -5.58
CA ARG A 66 3.93 -5.78 -5.64
C ARG A 66 3.02 -5.44 -4.46
N ARG A 67 1.70 -5.58 -4.67
CA ARG A 67 0.71 -5.54 -3.59
C ARG A 67 1.09 -6.53 -2.49
N GLY A 68 0.97 -6.10 -1.23
CA GLY A 68 1.33 -6.91 -0.06
C GLY A 68 2.81 -6.92 0.31
N SER A 69 3.70 -6.31 -0.48
CA SER A 69 5.13 -6.18 -0.16
C SER A 69 5.42 -5.38 1.12
N GLY A 70 4.48 -4.55 1.56
CA GLY A 70 4.72 -3.54 2.59
C GLY A 70 5.57 -2.35 2.10
N ARG A 71 5.83 -2.26 0.78
CA ARG A 71 6.69 -1.24 0.16
C ARG A 71 5.95 -0.24 -0.74
N CYS A 72 4.66 -0.43 -0.98
CA CYS A 72 3.82 0.50 -1.73
C CYS A 72 2.41 0.59 -1.14
N MET A 73 1.79 1.76 -1.26
CA MET A 73 0.41 1.97 -0.84
C MET A 73 -0.55 1.23 -1.77
N GLN A 74 -1.63 0.70 -1.22
CA GLN A 74 -2.75 0.11 -1.93
C GLN A 74 -3.94 1.06 -1.84
N LEU A 75 -4.48 1.47 -2.99
CA LEU A 75 -5.67 2.31 -3.08
C LEU A 75 -6.93 1.49 -2.77
N TRP A 76 -6.90 0.21 -3.13
CA TRP A 76 -7.99 -0.73 -2.91
C TRP A 76 -7.50 -1.91 -2.06
N PHE A 77 -8.22 -2.27 -1.00
CA PHE A 77 -7.94 -3.43 -0.16
C PHE A 77 -9.19 -3.91 0.56
N ASN A 78 -9.23 -5.20 0.93
CA ASN A 78 -10.32 -5.75 1.73
C ASN A 78 -10.14 -5.34 3.20
N THR A 79 -11.12 -4.61 3.73
CA THR A 79 -11.09 -4.09 5.10
C THR A 79 -11.13 -5.18 6.18
N THR A 80 -11.66 -6.37 5.88
CA THR A 80 -11.68 -7.49 6.84
C THR A 80 -10.28 -8.05 7.12
N ASN A 81 -9.33 -7.85 6.20
CA ASN A 81 -7.93 -8.24 6.38
C ASN A 81 -7.07 -7.15 7.03
N GLY A 82 -7.70 -6.04 7.45
CA GLY A 82 -7.01 -4.85 7.95
C GLY A 82 -6.44 -3.96 6.84
N ASN A 83 -5.99 -2.77 7.23
CA ASN A 83 -5.42 -1.80 6.30
C ASN A 83 -3.91 -2.09 6.07
N PRO A 84 -3.48 -2.53 4.88
CA PRO A 84 -2.08 -2.85 4.59
C PRO A 84 -1.18 -1.60 4.58
N ASN A 85 -1.75 -0.41 4.39
CA ASN A 85 -1.01 0.85 4.27
C ASN A 85 -0.41 1.31 5.61
N VAL A 86 -0.88 0.77 6.74
CA VAL A 86 -0.30 1.06 8.06
C VAL A 86 1.15 0.60 8.13
N ALA A 87 1.45 -0.59 7.61
CA ALA A 87 2.82 -1.11 7.59
C ALA A 87 3.70 -0.31 6.62
N VAL A 88 3.17 0.06 5.46
CA VAL A 88 3.85 0.88 4.46
C VAL A 88 4.20 2.25 5.03
N ALA A 89 3.26 2.92 5.69
CA ALA A 89 3.48 4.22 6.32
C ALA A 89 4.58 4.16 7.39
N LYS A 90 4.52 3.15 8.27
CA LYS A 90 5.56 2.94 9.30
C LYS A 90 6.94 2.70 8.68
N HIS A 91 6.99 1.86 7.65
CA HIS A 91 8.22 1.57 6.91
C HIS A 91 8.88 2.84 6.37
N TYR A 92 8.14 3.68 5.64
CA TYR A 92 8.70 4.92 5.07
C TYR A 92 8.92 6.03 6.10
N ALA A 93 8.21 6.02 7.23
CA ALA A 93 8.48 6.92 8.36
C ALA A 93 9.71 6.49 9.19
N GLY A 94 10.34 5.35 8.88
CA GLY A 94 11.45 4.81 9.68
C GLY A 94 11.01 4.31 11.06
N ILE A 95 9.72 4.09 11.26
CA ILE A 95 9.17 3.58 12.53
C ILE A 95 9.31 2.06 12.51
N PRO A 96 10.01 1.44 13.48
CA PRO A 96 10.08 0.00 13.58
C PRO A 96 8.66 -0.57 13.64
N SER A 97 8.35 -1.50 12.74
CA SER A 97 7.17 -2.34 12.92
C SER A 97 7.38 -3.06 14.24
N SER A 98 6.63 -2.69 15.29
CA SER A 98 6.70 -3.37 16.58
C SER A 98 6.47 -4.85 16.30
N ALA A 99 7.57 -5.61 16.28
CA ALA A 99 7.54 -7.00 15.97
C ALA A 99 6.60 -7.60 17.01
N ARG A 100 5.54 -8.25 16.53
CA ARG A 100 4.83 -9.21 17.36
C ARG A 100 5.94 -10.10 17.92
N ASN A 101 6.18 -10.05 19.22
CA ASN A 101 7.20 -10.84 19.88
C ASN A 101 6.52 -12.15 20.34
N PRO A 102 6.42 -13.22 19.52
CA PRO A 102 6.06 -14.49 20.07
C PRO A 102 7.32 -15.02 20.75
N ARG A 103 7.22 -15.28 22.05
CA ARG A 103 8.16 -16.07 22.86
C ARG A 103 9.32 -15.30 23.50
N ILE A 104 8.99 -14.54 24.55
CA ILE A 104 9.74 -14.74 25.79
C ILE A 104 9.14 -16.00 26.42
N GLY A 105 9.69 -17.16 26.06
CA GLY A 105 9.51 -18.36 26.87
C GLY A 105 10.20 -18.10 28.19
N LEU A 106 9.42 -17.81 29.23
CA LEU A 106 9.89 -17.79 30.60
C LEU A 106 10.36 -19.22 30.92
N LEU A 107 11.65 -19.50 30.70
CA LEU A 107 12.33 -20.68 31.21
C LEU A 107 12.36 -20.56 32.73
N LEU A 108 11.29 -21.03 33.38
CA LEU A 108 11.31 -21.32 34.80
C LEU A 108 12.31 -22.45 35.01
N LEU A 109 13.48 -22.11 35.55
CA LEU A 109 14.43 -23.07 36.10
C LEU A 109 13.72 -23.80 37.25
N ALA A 110 13.27 -25.04 37.00
CA ALA A 110 12.84 -25.93 38.07
C ALA A 110 14.07 -26.30 38.91
N PRO A 111 14.06 -26.10 40.24
CA PRO A 111 15.13 -26.58 41.08
C PRO A 111 15.12 -28.11 41.07
N LEU A 112 16.28 -28.72 40.76
CA LEU A 112 16.55 -30.13 41.02
C LEU A 112 16.45 -30.34 42.54
N SER A 113 15.29 -30.81 43.02
CA SER A 113 15.23 -31.47 44.31
C SER A 113 15.87 -32.85 44.15
N LEU A 114 17.05 -32.99 44.76
CA LEU A 114 17.72 -34.27 44.99
C LEU A 114 16.76 -35.19 45.73
N ALA A 115 16.28 -36.24 45.07
CA ALA A 115 15.69 -37.38 45.75
C ALA A 115 16.82 -38.14 46.47
N PRO A 116 16.77 -38.34 47.79
CA PRO A 116 17.68 -39.29 48.41
C PRO A 116 17.25 -40.70 48.01
N LEU A 117 18.07 -41.34 47.17
CA LEU A 117 18.15 -42.79 47.17
C LEU A 117 18.64 -43.22 48.55
N SER A 118 17.79 -43.91 49.29
CA SER A 118 18.24 -44.90 50.24
C SER A 118 17.30 -46.08 50.11
N LEU A 119 17.71 -47.01 49.24
CA LEU A 119 17.17 -48.36 49.29
C LEU A 119 17.44 -48.94 50.67
N ALA A 120 16.46 -49.68 51.15
CA ALA A 120 16.54 -50.58 52.28
C ALA A 120 17.72 -51.57 52.19
N TRP A 121 18.08 -52.16 53.34
CA TRP A 121 18.12 -53.61 53.62
C TRP A 121 19.22 -53.95 54.65
N ALA A 122 18.87 -54.85 55.58
CA ALA A 122 19.69 -55.59 56.56
C ALA A 122 20.16 -54.78 57.80
N VAL A 123 19.91 -55.17 59.05
CA VAL A 123 19.69 -56.47 59.71
C VAL A 123 18.62 -56.31 60.80
#